data_AF-A0A800ET00-F1
#
_entry.id   AF-A0A800ET00-F1
#
_cell.length_a   1.000
_cell.length_b   1.000
_cell.length_c   1.000
_cell.angle_alpha   90.00
_cell.angle_beta   90.00
_cell.angle_gamma   90.00
#
_symmetry.space_group_name_H-M   'P 1'
#
loop_
_entity.id
_entity.type
_entity.pdbx_description
1 polymer ?
#
loop_
_entity_poly.entity_id
_entity_poly.type
_entity_poly.pdbx_seq_one_letter_code
_entity_poly.pdbx_strand_id
1 'polypeptide(L)'
;AHGALRSEGVSAIRNAWPIFEALEDLEGERNAAGDPAVPGNLPFPICVGKMSGGEWASSVAEEVVMEGRYGVRPGEDPSLARAALESVVARAAEGDPWLCDHPPRVEWWGGRFESARVEMFARLALSLRKL
;
A
#
# COMPACT_ATOMS: atom_id res chain seq x y z
N ALA A 1 -27.04 -5.15 -0.48
CA ALA A 1 -28.20 -5.55 0.37
C ALA A 1 -28.70 -4.35 1.19
N HIS A 2 -30.01 -4.26 1.48
CA HIS A 2 -30.53 -3.25 2.41
C HIS A 2 -29.92 -3.46 3.81
N GLY A 3 -29.63 -2.40 4.55
CA GLY A 3 -28.93 -2.48 5.84
C GLY A 3 -29.66 -3.33 6.89
N ALA A 4 -31.00 -3.35 6.85
CA ALA A 4 -31.82 -4.21 7.70
C ALA A 4 -31.65 -5.72 7.42
N LEU A 5 -31.18 -6.07 6.21
CA LEU A 5 -30.91 -7.44 5.76
C LEU A 5 -29.41 -7.64 5.50
N ARG A 6 -28.55 -6.97 6.29
CA ARG A 6 -27.09 -6.96 6.05
C ARG A 6 -26.45 -8.36 6.02
N SER A 7 -27.06 -9.35 6.67
CA SER A 7 -26.58 -10.74 6.67
C SER A 7 -26.71 -11.43 5.31
N GLU A 8 -27.52 -10.87 4.41
CA GLU A 8 -27.71 -11.37 3.05
C GLU A 8 -26.71 -10.73 2.06
N GLY A 9 -25.86 -9.80 2.53
CA GLY A 9 -24.87 -9.11 1.70
C GLY A 9 -23.45 -9.26 2.24
N VAL A 10 -22.50 -8.85 1.41
CA VAL A 10 -21.08 -8.78 1.78
C VAL A 10 -20.62 -7.34 1.68
N SER A 11 -19.96 -6.85 2.72
CA SER A 11 -19.57 -5.45 2.84
C SER A 11 -18.15 -5.24 2.31
N ALA A 12 -18.01 -4.47 1.24
CA ALA A 12 -16.70 -4.07 0.71
C ALA A 12 -15.87 -3.29 1.76
N ILE A 13 -16.52 -2.48 2.60
CA ILE A 13 -15.85 -1.78 3.72
C ILE A 13 -15.26 -2.77 4.72
N ARG A 14 -16.00 -3.83 5.06
CA ARG A 14 -15.47 -4.85 5.98
C ARG A 14 -14.32 -5.62 5.34
N ASN A 15 -14.45 -5.94 4.06
CA ASN A 15 -13.44 -6.72 3.33
C ASN A 15 -12.17 -5.91 3.02
N ALA A 16 -12.24 -4.57 3.04
CA ALA A 16 -11.05 -3.73 2.92
C ALA A 16 -10.12 -3.83 4.15
N TRP A 17 -10.65 -4.19 5.32
CA TRP A 17 -9.91 -4.26 6.58
C TRP A 17 -8.71 -5.22 6.55
N PRO A 18 -8.87 -6.52 6.23
CA PRO A 18 -7.74 -7.45 6.18
C PRO A 18 -6.70 -7.05 5.12
N ILE A 19 -7.11 -6.39 4.04
CA ILE A 19 -6.18 -5.87 3.04
C ILE A 19 -5.39 -4.69 3.58
N PHE A 20 -6.04 -3.77 4.30
CA PHE A 20 -5.38 -2.64 4.94
C PHE A 20 -4.34 -3.10 5.98
N GLU A 21 -4.72 -4.04 6.87
CA GLU A 21 -3.80 -4.63 7.87
C GLU A 21 -2.59 -5.29 7.18
N ALA A 22 -2.81 -6.07 6.13
CA ALA A 22 -1.72 -6.71 5.39
C ALA A 22 -0.74 -5.70 4.76
N LEU A 23 -1.23 -4.52 4.35
CA LEU A 23 -0.37 -3.44 3.84
C LEU A 23 0.45 -2.78 4.96
N GLU A 24 -0.12 -2.64 6.16
CA GLU A 24 0.61 -2.15 7.34
C GLU A 24 1.68 -3.17 7.78
N ASP A 25 1.38 -4.46 7.77
CA ASP A 25 2.35 -5.52 8.04
C ASP A 25 3.50 -5.50 7.02
N LEU A 26 3.19 -5.36 5.73
CA LEU A 26 4.20 -5.20 4.69
C LEU A 26 5.08 -3.95 4.92
N GLU A 27 4.51 -2.83 5.37
CA GLU A 27 5.28 -1.66 5.74
C GLU A 27 6.25 -1.97 6.89
N GLY A 28 5.74 -2.61 7.95
CA GLY A 28 6.54 -3.02 9.09
C GLY A 28 7.71 -3.92 8.69
N GLU A 29 7.44 -4.97 7.91
CA GLU A 29 8.47 -5.87 7.37
C GLU A 29 9.51 -5.12 6.53
N ARG A 30 9.06 -4.18 5.69
CA ARG A 30 9.95 -3.41 4.83
C ARG A 30 10.83 -2.44 5.60
N ASN A 31 10.39 -1.97 6.75
CA ASN A 31 11.11 -1.00 7.56
C ASN A 31 11.81 -1.62 8.78
N ALA A 32 11.64 -2.91 9.05
CA ALA A 32 12.20 -3.59 10.22
C ALA A 32 13.73 -3.44 10.36
N ALA A 33 14.46 -3.39 9.25
CA ALA A 33 15.92 -3.20 9.24
C ALA A 33 16.36 -1.72 9.24
N GLY A 34 15.43 -0.78 9.00
CA GLY A 34 15.75 0.64 8.75
C GLY A 34 16.60 0.88 7.50
N ASP A 35 17.05 2.12 7.31
CA ASP A 35 18.11 2.49 6.35
C ASP A 35 18.90 3.70 6.92
N PRO A 36 20.18 3.53 7.29
CA PRO A 36 21.01 4.64 7.82
C PRO A 36 21.15 5.83 6.86
N ALA A 37 20.90 5.63 5.56
CA ALA A 37 20.98 6.68 4.54
C ALA A 37 19.69 7.51 4.42
N VAL A 38 18.58 7.09 5.04
CA VAL A 38 17.29 7.77 4.97
C VAL A 38 16.91 8.25 6.37
N PRO A 39 16.66 9.55 6.57
CA PRO A 39 16.30 10.07 7.89
C PRO A 39 14.91 9.61 8.34
N GLY A 40 14.77 9.35 9.64
CA GLY A 40 13.52 8.97 10.28
C GLY A 40 13.39 7.46 10.56
N ASN A 41 12.31 7.08 11.24
CA ASN A 41 12.08 5.69 11.67
C ASN A 41 11.33 4.84 10.64
N LEU A 42 10.89 5.45 9.53
CA LEU A 42 10.08 4.81 8.51
C LEU A 42 10.58 5.22 7.10
N PRO A 43 11.77 4.73 6.70
CA PRO A 43 12.43 5.16 5.46
C PRO A 43 11.67 4.80 4.17
N PHE A 44 10.83 3.76 4.20
CA PHE A 44 10.08 3.26 3.05
C PHE A 44 8.58 3.12 3.36
N PRO A 45 7.84 4.24 3.55
CA PRO A 45 6.46 4.15 3.98
C PRO A 45 5.54 3.59 2.89
N ILE A 46 4.60 2.73 3.28
CA ILE A 46 3.40 2.37 2.51
C ILE A 46 2.24 3.06 3.21
N CYS A 47 1.58 3.99 2.54
CA CYS A 47 0.53 4.79 3.16
C CYS A 47 -0.70 4.77 2.27
N VAL A 48 -1.82 4.27 2.81
CA VAL A 48 -3.15 4.48 2.22
C VAL A 48 -3.62 5.87 2.66
N GLY A 49 -3.49 6.84 1.76
CA GLY A 49 -3.80 8.24 2.04
C GLY A 49 -5.26 8.62 1.78
N LYS A 50 -5.99 7.79 1.03
CA LYS A 50 -7.40 7.98 0.73
C LYS A 50 -8.11 6.62 0.68
N MET A 51 -9.29 6.57 1.28
CA MET A 51 -10.21 5.44 1.21
C MET A 51 -11.61 5.99 0.97
N SER A 52 -12.31 5.43 -0.02
CA SER A 52 -13.68 5.84 -0.34
C SER A 52 -14.51 4.63 -0.74
N GLY A 53 -15.76 4.57 -0.29
CA GLY A 53 -16.69 3.54 -0.71
C GLY A 53 -18.00 3.57 0.06
N GLY A 54 -18.99 2.83 -0.45
CA GLY A 54 -20.38 2.90 -0.04
C GLY A 54 -21.12 4.12 -0.61
N GLU A 55 -22.32 3.88 -1.13
CA GLU A 55 -23.15 4.92 -1.76
C GLU A 55 -24.23 5.47 -0.83
N TRP A 56 -24.68 4.67 0.14
CA TRP A 56 -25.80 5.04 1.02
C TRP A 56 -25.65 4.44 2.41
N ALA A 57 -25.90 5.24 3.45
CA ALA A 57 -25.63 4.88 4.84
C ALA A 57 -26.39 3.65 5.34
N SER A 58 -27.58 3.37 4.78
CA SER A 58 -28.41 2.21 5.15
C SER A 58 -28.34 1.08 4.12
N SER A 59 -27.28 1.02 3.32
CA SER A 59 -27.01 -0.07 2.38
C SER A 59 -25.67 -0.73 2.70
N VAL A 60 -25.57 -2.03 2.47
CA VAL A 60 -24.27 -2.73 2.50
C VAL A 60 -23.42 -2.21 1.35
N ALA A 61 -22.21 -1.71 1.65
CA ALA A 61 -21.31 -1.14 0.65
C ALA A 61 -20.84 -2.20 -0.35
N GLU A 62 -20.96 -1.88 -1.64
CA GLU A 62 -20.66 -2.77 -2.76
C GLU A 62 -19.21 -2.62 -3.24
N GLU A 63 -18.62 -1.45 -3.04
CA GLU A 63 -17.25 -1.13 -3.46
C GLU A 63 -16.54 -0.26 -2.42
N VAL A 64 -15.24 -0.48 -2.30
CA VAL A 64 -14.28 0.41 -1.62
C VAL A 64 -13.01 0.48 -2.46
N VAL A 65 -12.49 1.69 -2.59
CA VAL A 65 -11.21 1.98 -3.23
C VAL A 65 -10.25 2.52 -2.17
N MET A 66 -9.06 1.94 -2.10
CA MET A 66 -7.93 2.41 -1.31
C MET A 66 -6.85 2.96 -2.23
N GLU A 67 -6.42 4.19 -1.98
CA GLU A 67 -5.43 4.90 -2.78
C GLU A 67 -4.28 5.34 -1.88
N GLY A 68 -3.05 5.15 -2.35
CA GLY A 68 -1.88 5.32 -1.49
C GLY A 68 -0.57 5.46 -2.22
N ARG A 69 0.50 5.52 -1.43
CA ARG A 69 1.89 5.50 -1.91
C ARG A 69 2.59 4.22 -1.49
N TYR A 70 3.59 3.84 -2.27
CA TYR A 70 4.51 2.77 -1.95
C TYR A 70 5.96 3.28 -1.99
N GLY A 71 6.65 3.24 -0.85
CA GLY A 71 8.06 3.61 -0.75
C GLY A 71 8.98 2.51 -1.32
N VAL A 72 9.70 2.82 -2.40
CA VAL A 72 10.70 1.93 -3.02
C VAL A 72 12.08 2.23 -2.45
N ARG A 73 12.83 1.19 -2.07
CA ARG A 73 14.18 1.33 -1.52
C ARG A 73 15.17 1.78 -2.60
N PRO A 74 16.23 2.53 -2.25
CA PRO A 74 17.32 2.81 -3.18
C PRO A 74 17.90 1.53 -3.79
N GLY A 75 17.84 1.42 -5.12
CA GLY A 75 18.34 0.25 -5.86
C GLY A 75 17.41 -0.97 -5.87
N GLU A 76 16.23 -0.89 -5.24
CA GLU A 76 15.18 -1.91 -5.42
C GLU A 76 14.52 -1.74 -6.79
N ASP A 77 14.34 -2.85 -7.49
CA ASP A 77 13.60 -2.88 -8.75
C ASP A 77 12.12 -2.55 -8.49
N PRO A 78 11.57 -1.47 -9.09
CA PRO A 78 10.17 -1.11 -8.92
C PRO A 78 9.18 -2.21 -9.31
N SER A 79 9.53 -3.09 -10.25
CA SER A 79 8.67 -4.22 -10.63
C SER A 79 8.57 -5.26 -9.51
N LEU A 80 9.67 -5.55 -8.82
CA LEU A 80 9.70 -6.46 -7.67
C LEU A 80 8.96 -5.85 -6.48
N ALA A 81 9.11 -4.55 -6.25
CA ALA A 81 8.36 -3.82 -5.23
C ALA A 81 6.84 -3.92 -5.45
N ARG A 82 6.39 -3.76 -6.69
CA ARG A 82 4.97 -3.90 -7.06
C ARG A 82 4.47 -5.34 -6.87
N ALA A 83 5.24 -6.32 -7.36
CA ALA A 83 4.92 -7.73 -7.19
C ALA A 83 4.82 -8.13 -5.71
N ALA A 84 5.64 -7.53 -4.84
CA ALA A 84 5.57 -7.76 -3.40
C ALA A 84 4.24 -7.25 -2.81
N LEU A 85 3.79 -6.04 -3.18
CA LEU A 85 2.48 -5.54 -2.75
C LEU A 85 1.34 -6.40 -3.30
N GLU A 86 1.36 -6.71 -4.59
CA GLU A 86 0.34 -7.53 -5.25
C GLU A 86 0.24 -8.91 -4.59
N SER A 87 1.38 -9.52 -4.24
CA SER A 87 1.41 -10.79 -3.54
C SER A 87 0.85 -10.71 -2.13
N VAL A 88 1.12 -9.63 -1.38
CA VAL A 88 0.54 -9.41 -0.05
C VAL A 88 -0.98 -9.28 -0.13
N VAL A 89 -1.48 -8.48 -1.08
CA VAL A 89 -2.92 -8.32 -1.31
C VAL A 89 -3.57 -9.64 -1.69
N ALA A 90 -2.95 -10.42 -2.58
CA ALA A 90 -3.46 -11.73 -2.99
C ALA A 90 -3.52 -12.72 -1.83
N ARG A 91 -2.46 -12.82 -1.00
CA ARG A 91 -2.45 -13.70 0.17
C ARG A 91 -3.48 -13.29 1.22
N ALA A 92 -3.65 -11.99 1.44
CA ALA A 92 -4.68 -11.49 2.36
C ALA A 92 -6.09 -11.84 1.86
N ALA A 93 -6.32 -11.77 0.54
CA ALA A 93 -7.56 -12.19 -0.07
C ALA A 93 -7.80 -13.71 0.04
N GLU A 94 -6.79 -14.54 -0.20
CA GLU A 94 -6.86 -16.00 -0.03
C GLU A 94 -7.22 -16.42 1.40
N GLY A 95 -6.86 -15.61 2.41
CA GLY A 95 -7.17 -15.85 3.82
C GLY A 95 -8.60 -15.53 4.24
N ASP A 96 -9.38 -14.83 3.40
CA ASP A 96 -10.78 -14.49 3.68
C ASP A 96 -11.73 -15.30 2.78
N PRO A 97 -12.77 -15.96 3.34
CA PRO A 97 -13.65 -16.84 2.58
C PRO A 97 -14.36 -16.21 1.38
N TRP A 98 -14.64 -14.90 1.41
CA TRP A 98 -15.28 -14.23 0.28
C TRP A 98 -14.26 -13.62 -0.67
N LEU A 99 -13.20 -13.01 -0.15
CA LEU A 99 -12.17 -12.40 -0.99
C LEU A 99 -11.36 -13.43 -1.79
N CYS A 100 -11.26 -14.69 -1.33
CA CYS A 100 -10.64 -15.75 -2.10
C CYS A 100 -11.31 -15.93 -3.47
N ASP A 101 -12.64 -15.87 -3.52
CA ASP A 101 -13.42 -15.97 -4.76
C ASP A 101 -13.58 -14.61 -5.46
N HIS A 102 -13.36 -13.52 -4.74
CA HIS A 102 -13.52 -12.13 -5.20
C HIS A 102 -12.28 -11.28 -4.87
N PRO A 103 -11.12 -11.58 -5.48
CA PRO A 103 -9.87 -10.93 -5.11
C PRO A 103 -9.90 -9.43 -5.46
N PRO A 104 -9.32 -8.56 -4.61
CA PRO A 104 -9.16 -7.14 -4.90
C PRO A 104 -8.32 -6.90 -6.15
N ARG A 105 -8.66 -5.86 -6.91
CA ARG A 105 -7.85 -5.39 -8.04
C ARG A 105 -6.80 -4.41 -7.54
N VAL A 106 -5.55 -4.60 -7.93
CA VAL A 106 -4.46 -3.65 -7.69
C VAL A 106 -4.16 -2.90 -8.99
N GLU A 107 -4.10 -1.58 -8.92
CA GLU A 107 -3.78 -0.71 -10.06
C GLU A 107 -2.64 0.25 -9.73
N TRP A 108 -1.73 0.45 -10.68
CA TRP A 108 -0.60 1.36 -10.55
C TRP A 108 -0.78 2.59 -11.42
N TRP A 109 -1.42 3.62 -10.87
CA TRP A 109 -1.65 4.91 -11.53
C TRP A 109 -0.90 6.03 -10.78
N GLY A 110 -0.74 7.20 -11.42
CA GLY A 110 0.01 8.33 -10.85
C GLY A 110 1.53 8.33 -11.14
N GLY A 111 2.26 9.18 -10.41
CA GLY A 111 3.69 9.43 -10.65
C GLY A 111 4.58 8.23 -10.37
N ARG A 112 5.42 7.85 -11.33
CA ARG A 112 6.35 6.72 -11.24
C ARG A 112 7.76 7.27 -11.27
N PHE A 113 8.50 7.09 -10.18
CA PHE A 113 9.86 7.58 -10.04
C PHE A 113 10.76 6.43 -9.63
N GLU A 114 11.87 6.27 -10.34
CA GLU A 114 12.93 5.36 -9.90
C GLU A 114 13.60 5.94 -8.66
N SER A 115 13.99 5.07 -7.73
CA SER A 115 14.79 5.48 -6.59
C SER A 115 16.22 5.75 -7.06
N ALA A 116 16.83 6.81 -6.52
CA ALA A 116 18.23 7.13 -6.80
C ALA A 116 18.97 7.36 -5.48
N ARG A 117 20.21 6.86 -5.41
CA ARG A 117 21.15 7.17 -4.33
C ARG A 117 22.34 7.90 -4.94
N VAL A 118 22.71 9.03 -4.34
CA VAL A 118 23.93 9.75 -4.70
C VAL A 118 24.94 9.55 -3.58
N GLU A 119 26.16 9.13 -3.90
CA GLU A 119 27.23 9.04 -2.91
C GLU A 119 27.53 10.41 -2.33
N MET A 120 27.64 10.50 -1.00
CA MET A 120 27.87 11.77 -0.30
C MET A 120 29.18 12.47 -0.70
N PHE A 121 30.13 11.75 -1.32
CA PHE A 121 31.39 12.27 -1.84
C PHE A 121 31.43 12.45 -3.36
N ALA A 122 30.31 12.23 -4.07
CA ALA A 122 30.21 12.64 -5.46
C ALA A 122 30.49 14.14 -5.54
N ARG A 123 31.41 14.56 -6.42
CA ARG A 123 31.91 15.95 -6.48
C ARG A 123 30.80 17.01 -6.58
N LEU A 124 29.66 16.66 -7.20
CA LEU A 124 28.47 17.49 -7.29
C LEU A 124 27.70 17.65 -5.96
N ALA A 125 27.62 16.60 -5.13
CA ALA A 125 26.97 16.66 -3.82
C ALA A 125 27.77 17.55 -2.84
N LEU A 126 29.11 17.54 -2.95
CA LEU A 126 30.00 18.39 -2.13
C LEU A 126 29.86 19.88 -2.46
N SER A 127 29.57 20.25 -3.71
CA SER A 127 29.38 21.66 -4.09
C SER A 127 28.10 22.30 -3.54
N LEU A 128 27.08 21.50 -3.20
CA LEU A 128 25.81 22.00 -2.65
C LEU A 128 25.81 22.13 -1.12
N ARG A 129 26.86 21.64 -0.44
CA ARG A 129 27.01 21.71 1.03
C ARG A 129 27.55 23.04 1.55
N LYS A 130 27.87 24.00 0.67
CA LYS A 130 28.34 25.34 1.02
C LYS A 130 27.29 26.39 0.64
N LEU A 131 26.18 26.45 1.37
CA LEU A 131 25.34 27.64 1.54
C LEU A 131 24.76 27.63 2.96
#